data_AF-A0A0V8IKZ9-F1
#
_entry.id   AF-A0A0V8IKZ9-F1
#
_cell.length_a   1.000
_cell.length_b   1.000
_cell.length_c   1.000
_cell.angle_alpha   90.00
_cell.angle_beta   90.00
_cell.angle_gamma   90.00
#
_symmetry.space_group_name_H-M   'P 1'
#
loop_
_entity.id
_entity.type
_entity.pdbx_description
1 polymer ?
#
loop_
_entity_poly.entity_id
_entity_poly.type
_entity_poly.pdbx_seq_one_letter_code
_entity_poly.pdbx_strand_id
1 'polypeptide(L)'
;MTKKLTGVFLALLGLLAAGMAPAAAAPPAGGTDPVGNDVSWPQCGKTLPASPAFAIVGVTGGLANNTNPCLRDQLDWAAGKATGGTTQPKVALYVNTANPGHEGSWWPSSNTYGNASVPNPYGTCDAKGAAEGPVDLPCSYMYGYAKAYDDATIRGITNPGNYVWWLDVETGNSWQTGTSNATALNRATLEGMAGYFKGITAGRTDPNGKPAGVGIYSTGSQWGTIAGTVPAGSPLAGLPSWLAGAKTLRGAQSNCSLPGLTPGSPVTVTQYVSAGLDYDNACKPAAK
;
A
#
# COMPACT_ATOMS: atom_id res chain seq x y z
N MET A 1 52.74 -11.64 28.38
CA MET A 1 52.79 -11.78 26.91
C MET A 1 51.42 -11.45 26.34
N THR A 2 51.42 -10.37 25.59
CA THR A 2 50.34 -9.71 24.86
C THR A 2 49.80 -10.60 23.73
N LYS A 3 48.47 -10.57 23.49
CA LYS A 3 47.89 -10.01 22.25
C LYS A 3 46.36 -10.09 22.29
N LYS A 4 45.74 -8.91 22.39
CA LYS A 4 44.35 -8.65 22.00
C LYS A 4 44.25 -8.78 20.48
N LEU A 5 43.25 -9.50 19.96
CA LEU A 5 42.90 -9.41 18.54
C LEU A 5 41.86 -8.30 18.37
N THR A 6 42.34 -7.22 17.76
CA THR A 6 41.57 -6.07 17.30
C THR A 6 40.77 -6.48 16.05
N GLY A 7 39.44 -6.38 16.12
CA GLY A 7 38.57 -6.49 14.95
C GLY A 7 38.74 -5.25 14.07
N VAL A 8 39.16 -5.49 12.83
CA VAL A 8 39.38 -4.45 11.81
C VAL A 8 38.03 -3.94 11.31
N PHE A 9 37.74 -2.66 11.54
CA PHE A 9 36.73 -1.90 10.80
C PHE A 9 37.26 -1.69 9.37
N LEU A 10 36.63 -2.32 8.37
CA LEU A 10 36.80 -1.90 6.98
C LEU A 10 35.91 -0.67 6.74
N ALA A 11 36.53 0.50 6.80
CA ALA A 11 36.02 1.72 6.19
C ALA A 11 36.18 1.60 4.67
N LEU A 12 35.08 1.50 3.92
CA LEU A 12 35.10 1.74 2.48
C LEU A 12 35.09 3.26 2.25
N LEU A 13 36.26 3.82 1.97
CA LEU A 13 36.41 5.16 1.40
C LEU A 13 35.85 5.20 -0.03
N GLY A 14 35.17 6.30 -0.32
CA GLY A 14 34.43 6.55 -1.55
C GLY A 14 35.28 6.67 -2.81
N LEU A 15 34.64 6.30 -3.93
CA LEU A 15 35.02 6.75 -5.26
C LEU A 15 34.21 8.01 -5.60
N LEU A 16 34.92 9.14 -5.68
CA LEU A 16 34.48 10.35 -6.38
C LEU A 16 34.55 10.08 -7.89
N ALA A 17 33.42 9.72 -8.50
CA ALA A 17 33.26 9.77 -9.95
C ALA A 17 32.81 11.18 -10.35
N ALA A 18 33.75 12.03 -10.75
CA ALA A 18 33.45 13.18 -11.58
C ALA A 18 33.13 12.65 -13.00
N GLY A 19 31.85 12.54 -13.33
CA GLY A 19 31.36 12.16 -14.66
C GLY A 19 30.11 12.98 -14.97
N MET A 20 30.09 13.58 -16.16
CA MET A 20 29.02 14.44 -16.65
C MET A 20 27.62 13.98 -16.23
N ALA A 21 26.84 14.89 -15.64
CA ALA A 21 25.41 14.68 -15.51
C ALA A 21 24.85 14.33 -16.90
N PRO A 22 24.09 13.23 -17.06
CA PRO A 22 23.34 13.05 -18.28
C PRO A 22 22.45 14.28 -18.43
N ALA A 23 22.56 14.96 -19.57
CA ALA A 23 21.59 15.97 -19.94
C ALA A 23 20.21 15.30 -19.83
N ALA A 24 19.45 15.69 -18.81
CA ALA A 24 18.09 15.22 -18.63
C ALA A 24 17.34 15.68 -19.88
N ALA A 25 17.04 14.73 -20.78
CA ALA A 25 16.09 14.99 -21.83
C ALA A 25 14.81 15.49 -21.15
N ALA A 26 14.32 16.65 -21.57
CA ALA A 26 13.02 17.13 -21.14
C ALA A 26 11.99 15.99 -21.35
N PRO A 27 11.02 15.79 -20.44
CA PRO A 27 9.97 14.82 -20.65
C PRO A 27 9.35 15.06 -22.04
N PRO A 28 8.90 14.01 -22.75
CA PRO A 28 8.13 14.22 -23.97
C PRO A 28 6.98 15.15 -23.62
N ALA A 29 7.04 16.39 -24.13
CA ALA A 29 5.92 17.28 -24.08
C ALA A 29 4.84 16.67 -24.99
N GLY A 30 3.67 16.35 -24.44
CA GLY A 30 2.49 16.03 -25.24
C GLY A 30 2.00 14.59 -25.25
N GLY A 31 2.15 13.83 -24.16
CA GLY A 31 1.25 12.72 -23.92
C GLY A 31 -0.13 13.27 -23.52
N THR A 32 -1.16 13.12 -24.36
CA THR A 32 -2.55 13.47 -24.03
C THR A 32 -3.22 12.41 -23.15
N ASP A 33 -2.52 11.32 -22.84
CA ASP A 33 -3.06 10.24 -22.04
C ASP A 33 -3.26 10.71 -20.59
N PRO A 34 -4.48 10.61 -20.04
CA PRO A 34 -4.77 11.04 -18.68
C PRO A 34 -4.13 10.05 -17.69
N VAL A 35 -3.00 10.44 -17.10
CA VAL A 35 -2.27 9.68 -16.08
C VAL A 35 -2.47 10.28 -14.69
N GLY A 36 -2.50 9.43 -13.69
CA GLY A 36 -2.48 9.81 -12.29
C GLY A 36 -1.07 9.79 -11.70
N ASN A 37 -0.99 10.15 -10.42
CA ASN A 37 0.23 10.09 -9.63
C ASN A 37 -0.08 9.61 -8.22
N ASP A 38 0.79 8.77 -7.69
CA ASP A 38 0.84 8.48 -6.27
C ASP A 38 1.96 9.27 -5.57
N VAL A 39 1.68 9.75 -4.37
CA VAL A 39 2.60 10.59 -3.58
C VAL A 39 2.48 10.28 -2.09
N SER A 40 3.58 10.43 -1.37
CA SER A 40 3.61 10.32 0.10
C SER A 40 4.77 11.11 0.69
N TRP A 41 5.22 10.73 1.89
CA TRP A 41 6.29 11.39 2.64
C TRP A 41 7.59 11.68 1.83
N PRO A 42 8.02 10.89 0.82
CA PRO A 42 9.21 11.23 0.05
C PRO A 42 9.04 12.50 -0.80
N GLN A 43 7.81 12.94 -1.03
CA GLN A 43 7.48 14.16 -1.78
C GLN A 43 7.13 15.37 -0.89
N CYS A 44 7.27 15.27 0.43
CA CYS A 44 7.05 16.43 1.31
C CYS A 44 7.98 17.60 0.92
N GLY A 45 7.40 18.81 0.86
CA GLY A 45 8.13 20.04 0.49
C GLY A 45 8.53 20.14 -0.99
N LYS A 46 8.13 19.19 -1.84
CA LYS A 46 8.40 19.22 -3.29
C LYS A 46 7.21 19.75 -4.07
N THR A 47 7.47 20.31 -5.25
CA THR A 47 6.42 20.67 -6.20
C THR A 47 5.80 19.41 -6.78
N LEU A 48 4.49 19.26 -6.59
CA LEU A 48 3.71 18.14 -7.11
C LEU A 48 3.14 18.45 -8.51
N PRO A 49 2.75 17.42 -9.30
CA PRO A 49 2.16 17.60 -10.63
C PRO A 49 0.96 18.56 -10.64
N ALA A 50 0.88 19.42 -11.66
CA ALA A 50 -0.12 20.48 -11.70
C ALA A 50 -1.53 19.99 -12.07
N SER A 51 -1.63 18.91 -12.87
CA SER A 51 -2.88 18.44 -13.47
C SER A 51 -2.93 16.91 -13.61
N PRO A 52 -2.72 16.13 -12.52
CA PRO A 52 -2.91 14.69 -12.61
C PRO A 52 -4.37 14.37 -12.96
N ALA A 53 -4.61 13.26 -13.67
CA ALA A 53 -5.97 12.80 -13.94
C ALA A 53 -6.65 12.25 -12.67
N PHE A 54 -5.87 11.62 -11.79
CA PHE A 54 -6.26 11.20 -10.45
C PHE A 54 -5.03 11.16 -9.55
N ALA A 55 -5.23 11.20 -8.24
CA ALA A 55 -4.16 11.16 -7.26
C ALA A 55 -4.38 10.02 -6.25
N ILE A 56 -3.32 9.32 -5.89
CA ILE A 56 -3.32 8.33 -4.81
C ILE A 56 -2.39 8.83 -3.69
N VAL A 57 -2.94 9.16 -2.52
CA VAL A 57 -2.17 9.78 -1.44
C VAL A 57 -1.84 8.76 -0.36
N GLY A 58 -0.56 8.63 -0.03
CA GLY A 58 -0.08 7.79 1.05
C GLY A 58 -0.45 8.36 2.41
N VAL A 59 -1.23 7.61 3.17
CA VAL A 59 -1.70 8.00 4.52
C VAL A 59 -0.59 7.78 5.54
N THR A 60 0.17 6.72 5.37
CA THR A 60 1.30 6.35 6.24
C THR A 60 2.62 6.91 5.73
N GLY A 61 3.56 7.11 6.64
CA GLY A 61 4.88 7.69 6.38
C GLY A 61 5.97 6.64 6.11
N GLY A 62 5.65 5.56 5.38
CA GLY A 62 6.58 4.47 5.08
C GLY A 62 6.58 3.31 6.08
N LEU A 63 5.78 3.40 7.15
CA LEU A 63 5.52 2.30 8.08
C LEU A 63 4.03 2.23 8.40
N ALA A 64 3.49 1.03 8.62
CA ALA A 64 2.07 0.84 8.96
C ALA A 64 1.62 1.57 10.25
N ASN A 65 2.55 2.01 11.10
CA ASN A 65 2.26 2.66 12.38
C ASN A 65 2.53 4.17 12.40
N ASN A 66 3.05 4.79 11.33
CA ASN A 66 3.38 6.22 11.30
C ASN A 66 2.51 7.00 10.31
N THR A 67 2.33 8.30 10.55
CA THR A 67 1.51 9.18 9.70
C THR A 67 2.41 9.87 8.69
N ASN A 68 1.97 9.99 7.45
CA ASN A 68 2.64 10.84 6.47
C ASN A 68 2.62 12.31 6.97
N PRO A 69 3.79 12.94 7.21
CA PRO A 69 3.85 14.28 7.81
C PRO A 69 3.29 15.39 6.91
N CYS A 70 3.17 15.16 5.60
CA CYS A 70 2.55 16.09 4.66
C CYS A 70 1.20 15.59 4.13
N LEU A 71 0.54 14.65 4.81
CA LEU A 71 -0.75 14.08 4.39
C LEU A 71 -1.79 15.15 4.08
N ARG A 72 -1.92 16.17 4.92
CA ARG A 72 -2.90 17.25 4.70
C ARG A 72 -2.63 18.03 3.43
N ASP A 73 -1.41 18.52 3.24
CA ASP A 73 -1.02 19.28 2.05
C ASP A 73 -1.19 18.45 0.77
N GLN A 74 -0.92 17.14 0.84
CA GLN A 74 -1.10 16.23 -0.28
C GLN A 74 -2.56 15.92 -0.58
N LEU A 75 -3.42 15.81 0.44
CA LEU A 75 -4.88 15.70 0.23
C LEU A 75 -5.45 16.98 -0.38
N ASP A 76 -5.01 18.16 0.07
CA ASP A 76 -5.43 19.45 -0.50
C ASP A 76 -4.96 19.60 -1.95
N TRP A 77 -3.72 19.20 -2.25
CA TRP A 77 -3.21 19.10 -3.61
C TRP A 77 -4.06 18.16 -4.47
N ALA A 78 -4.31 16.94 -4.00
CA ALA A 78 -5.07 15.93 -4.73
C ALA A 78 -6.49 16.44 -5.06
N ALA A 79 -7.18 17.01 -4.05
CA ALA A 79 -8.52 17.57 -4.23
C ALA A 79 -8.55 18.76 -5.18
N GLY A 80 -7.54 19.63 -5.12
CA GLY A 80 -7.47 20.87 -5.91
C GLY A 80 -6.91 20.70 -7.33
N LYS A 81 -6.10 19.66 -7.59
CA LYS A 81 -5.37 19.47 -8.85
C LYS A 81 -5.84 18.29 -9.70
N ALA A 82 -6.49 17.28 -9.11
CA ALA A 82 -6.98 16.13 -9.86
C ALA A 82 -8.11 16.52 -10.83
N THR A 83 -7.85 16.33 -12.12
CA THR A 83 -8.76 16.75 -13.20
C THR A 83 -9.91 15.76 -13.40
N GLY A 84 -9.71 14.47 -13.14
CA GLY A 84 -10.66 13.39 -13.36
C GLY A 84 -10.60 12.84 -14.79
N GLY A 85 -11.72 12.28 -15.27
CA GLY A 85 -11.85 11.78 -16.65
C GLY A 85 -11.34 10.36 -16.89
N THR A 86 -10.98 9.62 -15.83
CA THR A 86 -10.56 8.22 -15.92
C THR A 86 -11.57 7.28 -15.24
N THR A 87 -11.28 5.98 -15.26
CA THR A 87 -12.04 4.98 -14.50
C THR A 87 -11.84 5.12 -12.99
N GLN A 88 -10.74 5.71 -12.54
CA GLN A 88 -10.40 5.88 -11.13
C GLN A 88 -11.13 7.06 -10.46
N PRO A 89 -11.29 7.04 -9.12
CA PRO A 89 -11.67 8.22 -8.34
C PRO A 89 -10.66 9.34 -8.53
N LYS A 90 -11.08 10.60 -8.35
CA LYS A 90 -10.12 11.73 -8.40
C LYS A 90 -9.05 11.63 -7.31
N VAL A 91 -9.45 11.15 -6.14
CA VAL A 91 -8.57 10.96 -4.99
C VAL A 91 -8.81 9.55 -4.45
N ALA A 92 -7.74 8.77 -4.35
CA ALA A 92 -7.68 7.52 -3.62
C ALA A 92 -6.56 7.61 -2.57
N LEU A 93 -6.51 6.63 -1.68
CA LEU A 93 -5.57 6.59 -0.57
C LEU A 93 -4.81 5.28 -0.61
N TYR A 94 -3.57 5.27 -0.11
CA TYR A 94 -2.86 4.03 0.15
C TYR A 94 -2.26 4.01 1.55
N VAL A 95 -2.07 2.82 2.10
CA VAL A 95 -1.49 2.58 3.43
C VAL A 95 -0.42 1.50 3.33
N ASN A 96 0.75 1.76 3.93
CA ASN A 96 1.78 0.75 4.11
C ASN A 96 1.21 -0.37 4.96
N THR A 97 1.30 -1.59 4.47
CA THR A 97 0.86 -2.78 5.21
C THR A 97 2.05 -3.46 5.86
N ALA A 98 1.82 -4.19 6.95
CA ALA A 98 2.88 -4.90 7.67
C ALA A 98 2.29 -6.03 8.50
N ASN A 99 3.08 -7.03 8.83
CA ASN A 99 2.83 -7.98 9.90
C ASN A 99 4.15 -8.23 10.65
N PRO A 100 4.53 -7.36 11.60
CA PRO A 100 5.82 -7.46 12.31
C PRO A 100 5.83 -8.47 13.46
N GLY A 101 4.67 -9.01 13.88
CA GLY A 101 4.59 -9.80 15.10
C GLY A 101 5.05 -8.99 16.32
N HIS A 102 5.75 -9.66 17.24
CA HIS A 102 6.30 -9.03 18.46
C HIS A 102 7.51 -8.11 18.20
N GLU A 103 8.01 -8.00 16.97
CA GLU A 103 9.03 -6.99 16.63
C GLU A 103 8.42 -5.59 16.45
N GLY A 104 7.09 -5.50 16.33
CA GLY A 104 6.37 -4.25 16.23
C GLY A 104 6.27 -3.51 17.58
N SER A 105 5.91 -2.22 17.52
CA SER A 105 5.65 -1.41 18.72
C SER A 105 4.38 -1.82 19.48
N TRP A 106 3.54 -2.67 18.90
CA TRP A 106 2.27 -3.11 19.46
C TRP A 106 1.78 -4.37 18.73
N TRP A 107 1.25 -5.33 19.50
CA TRP A 107 0.58 -6.53 18.99
C TRP A 107 -0.77 -6.77 19.70
N PRO A 108 -1.82 -7.26 19.01
CA PRO A 108 -3.14 -7.46 19.62
C PRO A 108 -3.15 -8.60 20.64
N SER A 109 -4.03 -8.49 21.63
CA SER A 109 -4.25 -9.48 22.69
C SER A 109 -5.66 -10.08 22.72
N SER A 110 -6.58 -9.52 21.92
CA SER A 110 -7.98 -9.91 21.88
C SER A 110 -8.61 -9.62 20.52
N ASN A 111 -9.83 -10.14 20.28
CA ASN A 111 -10.68 -9.74 19.14
C ASN A 111 -11.42 -8.41 19.38
N THR A 112 -10.83 -7.48 20.12
CA THR A 112 -11.42 -6.16 20.39
C THR A 112 -10.45 -5.06 20.00
N TYR A 113 -10.92 -4.10 19.21
CA TYR A 113 -10.15 -2.90 18.86
C TYR A 113 -11.11 -1.72 18.60
N GLY A 114 -10.73 -0.50 18.96
CA GLY A 114 -11.56 0.69 18.71
C GLY A 114 -12.96 0.62 19.34
N ASN A 115 -13.09 -0.02 20.52
CA ASN A 115 -14.37 -0.32 21.20
C ASN A 115 -15.33 -1.24 20.43
N ALA A 116 -14.85 -1.97 19.42
CA ALA A 116 -15.63 -2.96 18.68
C ALA A 116 -15.09 -4.37 18.92
N SER A 117 -16.00 -5.33 19.09
CA SER A 117 -15.68 -6.75 18.95
C SER A 117 -15.66 -7.11 17.48
N VAL A 118 -14.53 -7.66 17.02
CA VAL A 118 -14.25 -7.91 15.60
C VAL A 118 -14.53 -9.38 15.27
N PRO A 119 -15.45 -9.67 14.33
CA PRO A 119 -15.59 -11.01 13.78
C PRO A 119 -14.30 -11.46 13.11
N ASN A 120 -13.71 -12.55 13.59
CA ASN A 120 -12.41 -13.02 13.12
C ASN A 120 -12.57 -14.43 12.52
N PRO A 121 -12.35 -14.61 11.20
CA PRO A 121 -12.56 -15.90 10.54
C PRO A 121 -11.55 -16.97 10.97
N TYR A 122 -10.46 -16.57 11.63
CA TYR A 122 -9.45 -17.49 12.16
C TYR A 122 -9.68 -17.91 13.60
N GLY A 123 -10.73 -17.39 14.26
CA GLY A 123 -11.02 -17.66 15.67
C GLY A 123 -10.57 -16.53 16.58
N THR A 124 -10.24 -16.86 17.83
CA THR A 124 -9.96 -15.85 18.87
C THR A 124 -8.48 -15.53 18.94
N CYS A 125 -8.10 -14.26 18.74
CA CYS A 125 -6.83 -13.77 19.25
C CYS A 125 -6.93 -13.72 20.77
N ASP A 126 -6.09 -14.46 21.48
CA ASP A 126 -6.14 -14.57 22.94
C ASP A 126 -4.72 -14.57 23.52
N ALA A 127 -4.42 -13.54 24.31
CA ALA A 127 -3.15 -13.43 25.02
C ALA A 127 -3.00 -14.38 26.20
N LYS A 128 -4.06 -15.08 26.63
CA LYS A 128 -4.02 -16.07 27.73
C LYS A 128 -3.39 -15.51 29.01
N GLY A 129 -3.68 -14.24 29.32
CA GLY A 129 -3.14 -13.53 30.47
C GLY A 129 -1.81 -12.80 30.24
N ALA A 130 -1.21 -12.87 29.04
CA ALA A 130 -0.09 -12.03 28.65
C ALA A 130 -0.54 -10.63 28.19
N ALA A 131 0.42 -9.72 27.99
CA ALA A 131 0.17 -8.39 27.44
C ALA A 131 -0.24 -8.44 25.96
N GLU A 132 0.33 -9.39 25.22
CA GLU A 132 0.17 -9.54 23.77
C GLU A 132 -0.21 -10.98 23.42
N GLY A 133 -1.00 -11.15 22.36
CA GLY A 133 -1.34 -12.45 21.79
C GLY A 133 -0.16 -13.15 21.13
N PRO A 134 -0.28 -14.43 20.79
CA PRO A 134 0.72 -15.13 19.98
C PRO A 134 0.82 -14.53 18.55
N VAL A 135 1.92 -14.81 17.84
CA VAL A 135 2.02 -14.53 16.40
C VAL A 135 1.39 -15.68 15.62
N ASP A 136 0.06 -15.64 15.52
CA ASP A 136 -0.76 -16.64 14.83
C ASP A 136 -1.77 -15.98 13.88
N LEU A 137 -2.61 -16.79 13.21
CA LEU A 137 -3.58 -16.28 12.24
C LEU A 137 -4.64 -15.36 12.89
N PRO A 138 -5.28 -15.71 14.03
CA PRO A 138 -6.20 -14.82 14.72
C PRO A 138 -5.60 -13.46 15.06
N CYS A 139 -4.42 -13.42 15.69
CA CYS A 139 -3.81 -12.16 16.10
C CYS A 139 -3.23 -11.38 14.91
N SER A 140 -2.73 -12.05 13.87
CA SER A 140 -2.33 -11.39 12.62
C SER A 140 -3.51 -10.68 11.95
N TYR A 141 -4.69 -11.31 11.91
CA TYR A 141 -5.92 -10.69 11.41
C TYR A 141 -6.30 -9.45 12.23
N MET A 142 -6.28 -9.55 13.56
CA MET A 142 -6.58 -8.43 14.43
C MET A 142 -5.58 -7.28 14.29
N TYR A 143 -4.30 -7.58 14.05
CA TYR A 143 -3.28 -6.56 13.80
C TYR A 143 -3.65 -5.76 12.55
N GLY A 144 -4.02 -6.44 11.47
CA GLY A 144 -4.45 -5.79 10.23
C GLY A 144 -5.69 -4.94 10.41
N TYR A 145 -6.74 -5.49 11.04
CA TYR A 145 -7.95 -4.73 11.34
C TYR A 145 -7.63 -3.46 12.13
N ALA A 146 -6.78 -3.57 13.15
CA ALA A 146 -6.36 -2.45 13.98
C ALA A 146 -5.60 -1.37 13.19
N LYS A 147 -4.66 -1.76 12.31
CA LYS A 147 -3.94 -0.79 11.47
C LYS A 147 -4.88 -0.04 10.53
N ALA A 148 -5.79 -0.75 9.86
CA ALA A 148 -6.78 -0.12 8.99
C ALA A 148 -7.75 0.81 9.76
N TYR A 149 -8.13 0.43 11.00
CA TYR A 149 -8.90 1.29 11.90
C TYR A 149 -8.15 2.59 12.20
N ASP A 150 -6.89 2.50 12.63
CA ASP A 150 -6.06 3.66 12.94
C ASP A 150 -5.91 4.57 11.71
N ASP A 151 -5.63 3.98 10.55
CA ASP A 151 -5.45 4.73 9.31
C ASP A 151 -6.68 5.56 8.96
N ALA A 152 -7.88 5.03 9.19
CA ALA A 152 -9.13 5.75 8.94
C ALA A 152 -9.51 6.76 10.03
N THR A 153 -9.06 6.60 11.28
CA THR A 153 -9.65 7.32 12.43
C THR A 153 -8.72 8.32 13.10
N ILE A 154 -7.40 8.09 13.10
CA ILE A 154 -6.45 8.93 13.85
C ILE A 154 -5.47 9.69 12.95
N ARG A 155 -5.52 9.49 11.63
CA ARG A 155 -4.62 10.17 10.66
C ARG A 155 -5.16 11.49 10.12
N GLY A 156 -6.37 11.91 10.53
CA GLY A 156 -6.97 13.18 10.11
C GLY A 156 -7.70 13.14 8.76
N ILE A 157 -8.13 11.95 8.32
CA ILE A 157 -8.86 11.77 7.06
C ILE A 157 -10.35 12.05 7.29
N THR A 158 -10.90 12.96 6.49
CA THR A 158 -12.33 13.30 6.56
C THR A 158 -13.13 12.33 5.70
N ASN A 159 -14.23 11.78 6.25
CA ASN A 159 -15.08 10.80 5.54
C ASN A 159 -14.31 9.61 4.95
N PRO A 160 -13.56 8.84 5.76
CA PRO A 160 -12.70 7.76 5.28
C PRO A 160 -13.44 6.69 4.45
N GLY A 161 -14.75 6.53 4.66
CA GLY A 161 -15.60 5.60 3.89
C GLY A 161 -15.85 6.01 2.43
N ASN A 162 -15.49 7.22 2.01
CA ASN A 162 -15.71 7.71 0.64
C ASN A 162 -14.52 7.49 -0.30
N TYR A 163 -13.46 6.84 0.16
CA TYR A 163 -12.24 6.61 -0.63
C TYR A 163 -12.07 5.17 -1.07
N VAL A 164 -11.31 4.98 -2.15
CA VAL A 164 -10.63 3.71 -2.41
C VAL A 164 -9.35 3.69 -1.57
N TRP A 165 -9.15 2.59 -0.84
CA TRP A 165 -7.96 2.32 -0.02
C TRP A 165 -7.11 1.23 -0.66
N TRP A 166 -5.90 1.55 -1.07
CA TRP A 166 -4.93 0.60 -1.59
C TRP A 166 -4.05 0.07 -0.45
N LEU A 167 -4.03 -1.25 -0.30
CA LEU A 167 -3.09 -1.94 0.57
C LEU A 167 -1.75 -2.02 -0.15
N ASP A 168 -0.78 -1.24 0.30
CA ASP A 168 0.58 -1.23 -0.24
C ASP A 168 1.36 -2.42 0.34
N VAL A 169 1.56 -3.45 -0.49
CA VAL A 169 2.18 -4.74 -0.14
C VAL A 169 3.53 -4.86 -0.83
N GLU A 170 4.58 -4.45 -0.13
CA GLU A 170 5.95 -4.45 -0.64
C GLU A 170 6.94 -5.14 0.30
N THR A 171 8.01 -5.72 -0.25
CA THR A 171 9.06 -6.41 0.49
C THR A 171 9.90 -5.47 1.35
N GLY A 172 9.77 -4.16 1.14
CA GLY A 172 10.35 -3.13 2.01
C GLY A 172 9.60 -2.95 3.33
N ASN A 173 8.36 -3.45 3.44
CA ASN A 173 7.59 -3.38 4.68
C ASN A 173 7.98 -4.51 5.65
N SER A 174 7.54 -4.40 6.90
CA SER A 174 7.81 -5.39 7.95
C SER A 174 6.86 -6.59 7.83
N TRP A 175 7.39 -7.76 7.46
CA TRP A 175 6.59 -8.97 7.25
C TRP A 175 7.13 -10.16 8.04
N GLN A 176 6.25 -11.10 8.35
CA GLN A 176 6.67 -12.41 8.81
C GLN A 176 7.45 -13.11 7.70
N THR A 177 8.60 -13.68 8.06
CA THR A 177 9.49 -14.43 7.15
C THR A 177 10.09 -15.62 7.89
N GLY A 178 10.80 -16.51 7.18
CA GLY A 178 11.58 -17.58 7.80
C GLY A 178 10.80 -18.78 8.35
N THR A 179 9.46 -18.76 8.29
CA THR A 179 8.60 -19.88 8.70
C THR A 179 7.75 -20.38 7.54
N SER A 180 7.35 -21.66 7.57
CA SER A 180 6.52 -22.27 6.52
C SER A 180 5.11 -21.68 6.43
N ASN A 181 4.62 -21.03 7.49
CA ASN A 181 3.32 -20.38 7.55
C ASN A 181 3.38 -18.84 7.42
N ALA A 182 4.55 -18.25 7.17
CA ALA A 182 4.75 -16.79 7.09
C ALA A 182 3.76 -16.11 6.13
N THR A 183 3.58 -16.65 4.92
CA THR A 183 2.66 -16.09 3.93
C THR A 183 1.20 -16.16 4.38
N ALA A 184 0.82 -17.16 5.16
CA ALA A 184 -0.53 -17.26 5.73
C ALA A 184 -0.77 -16.20 6.82
N LEU A 185 0.24 -15.93 7.67
CA LEU A 185 0.17 -14.87 8.69
C LEU A 185 0.05 -13.50 8.03
N ASN A 186 0.88 -13.21 7.01
CA ASN A 186 0.82 -11.95 6.26
C ASN A 186 -0.54 -11.78 5.56
N ARG A 187 -1.08 -12.85 4.94
CA ARG A 187 -2.43 -12.81 4.36
C ARG A 187 -3.51 -12.53 5.40
N ALA A 188 -3.47 -13.16 6.57
CA ALA A 188 -4.47 -12.92 7.62
C ALA A 188 -4.50 -11.44 8.01
N THR A 189 -3.34 -10.79 8.09
CA THR A 189 -3.26 -9.33 8.29
C THR A 189 -3.90 -8.53 7.18
N LEU A 190 -3.58 -8.82 5.91
CA LEU A 190 -4.20 -8.15 4.76
C LEU A 190 -5.72 -8.36 4.73
N GLU A 191 -6.21 -9.54 5.10
CA GLU A 191 -7.64 -9.85 5.20
C GLU A 191 -8.34 -9.06 6.32
N GLY A 192 -7.66 -8.84 7.45
CA GLY A 192 -8.14 -7.97 8.53
C GLY A 192 -8.28 -6.52 8.08
N MET A 193 -7.26 -6.00 7.38
CA MET A 193 -7.31 -4.66 6.79
C MET A 193 -8.45 -4.54 5.77
N ALA A 194 -8.55 -5.51 4.85
CA ALA A 194 -9.61 -5.54 3.85
C ALA A 194 -11.00 -5.65 4.48
N GLY A 195 -11.15 -6.41 5.55
CA GLY A 195 -12.40 -6.54 6.30
C GLY A 195 -12.86 -5.19 6.87
N TYR A 196 -11.97 -4.44 7.51
CA TYR A 196 -12.27 -3.11 8.02
C TYR A 196 -12.65 -2.13 6.91
N PHE A 197 -11.81 -2.00 5.87
CA PHE A 197 -12.06 -1.04 4.80
C PHE A 197 -13.35 -1.36 4.04
N LYS A 198 -13.62 -2.63 3.71
CA LYS A 198 -14.90 -3.03 3.12
C LYS A 198 -16.08 -2.60 3.99
N GLY A 199 -15.97 -2.74 5.31
CA GLY A 199 -17.01 -2.33 6.26
C GLY A 199 -17.35 -0.85 6.17
N ILE A 200 -16.34 0.02 6.13
CA ILE A 200 -16.57 1.48 6.11
C ILE A 200 -16.91 2.01 4.71
N THR A 201 -16.53 1.32 3.63
CA THR A 201 -16.77 1.74 2.25
C THR A 201 -18.02 1.10 1.61
N ALA A 202 -18.66 0.13 2.26
CA ALA A 202 -19.79 -0.60 1.69
C ALA A 202 -20.92 0.36 1.25
N GLY A 203 -21.27 0.32 -0.05
CA GLY A 203 -22.32 1.16 -0.63
C GLY A 203 -22.00 2.66 -0.67
N ARG A 204 -20.75 3.04 -0.39
CA ARG A 204 -20.29 4.43 -0.41
C ARG A 204 -19.66 4.79 -1.75
N THR A 205 -19.70 6.07 -2.06
CA THR A 205 -19.04 6.65 -3.24
C THR A 205 -18.26 7.89 -2.84
N ASP A 206 -17.31 8.27 -3.68
CA ASP A 206 -16.71 9.59 -3.64
C ASP A 206 -17.75 10.68 -4.02
N PRO A 207 -17.43 11.98 -3.87
CA PRO A 207 -18.31 13.07 -4.26
C PRO A 207 -18.69 13.11 -5.75
N ASN A 208 -18.00 12.36 -6.61
CA ASN A 208 -18.25 12.26 -8.04
C ASN A 208 -19.00 10.97 -8.41
N GLY A 209 -19.49 10.20 -7.43
CA GLY A 209 -20.24 8.97 -7.64
C GLY A 209 -19.39 7.75 -7.98
N LYS A 210 -18.06 7.81 -7.82
CA LYS A 210 -17.18 6.64 -7.99
C LYS A 210 -17.26 5.74 -6.76
N PRO A 211 -17.40 4.41 -6.91
CA PRO A 211 -17.44 3.50 -5.77
C PRO A 211 -16.19 3.63 -4.89
N ALA A 212 -16.42 3.74 -3.58
CA ALA A 212 -15.37 3.56 -2.58
C ALA A 212 -15.08 2.06 -2.40
N GLY A 213 -13.92 1.71 -1.83
CA GLY A 213 -13.55 0.32 -1.71
C GLY A 213 -12.15 0.08 -1.18
N VAL A 214 -11.68 -1.15 -1.37
CA VAL A 214 -10.32 -1.57 -1.04
C VAL A 214 -9.70 -2.28 -2.24
N GLY A 215 -8.42 -2.06 -2.49
CA GLY A 215 -7.63 -2.72 -3.51
C GLY A 215 -6.25 -3.10 -3.01
N ILE A 216 -5.47 -3.77 -3.84
CA ILE A 216 -4.14 -4.27 -3.49
C ILE A 216 -3.10 -3.70 -4.45
N TYR A 217 -2.04 -3.13 -3.91
CA TYR A 217 -0.86 -2.71 -4.66
C TYR A 217 0.30 -3.67 -4.39
N SER A 218 0.97 -4.11 -5.47
CA SER A 218 2.20 -4.91 -5.41
C SER A 218 2.76 -5.14 -6.83
N THR A 219 3.96 -5.73 -6.92
CA THR A 219 4.32 -6.56 -8.09
C THR A 219 3.87 -8.02 -7.86
N GLY A 220 3.71 -8.81 -8.92
CA GLY A 220 3.40 -10.24 -8.77
C GLY A 220 4.48 -11.01 -7.99
N SER A 221 5.75 -10.62 -8.11
CA SER A 221 6.86 -11.25 -7.39
C SER A 221 6.87 -10.91 -5.90
N GLN A 222 6.66 -9.64 -5.54
CA GLN A 222 6.55 -9.22 -4.14
C GLN A 222 5.34 -9.89 -3.48
N TRP A 223 4.20 -9.92 -4.18
CA TRP A 223 2.98 -10.59 -3.71
C TRP A 223 3.20 -12.08 -3.44
N GLY A 224 3.80 -12.80 -4.39
CA GLY A 224 4.10 -14.23 -4.24
C GLY A 224 5.02 -14.52 -3.05
N THR A 225 5.95 -13.60 -2.76
CA THR A 225 6.89 -13.70 -1.62
C THR A 225 6.19 -13.42 -0.29
N ILE A 226 5.33 -12.39 -0.23
CA ILE A 226 4.75 -11.89 1.02
C ILE A 226 3.48 -12.64 1.39
N ALA A 227 2.54 -12.74 0.45
CA ALA A 227 1.20 -13.25 0.67
C ALA A 227 0.98 -14.63 0.04
N GLY A 228 1.71 -14.98 -1.02
CA GLY A 228 1.57 -16.27 -1.70
C GLY A 228 0.15 -16.51 -2.23
N THR A 229 -0.25 -17.78 -2.33
CA THR A 229 -1.56 -18.16 -2.89
C THR A 229 -2.71 -17.73 -1.99
N VAL A 230 -3.70 -17.03 -2.55
CA VAL A 230 -4.94 -16.64 -1.88
C VAL A 230 -6.04 -17.68 -2.15
N PRO A 231 -6.70 -18.23 -1.11
CA PRO A 231 -7.87 -19.09 -1.27
C PRO A 231 -9.06 -18.33 -1.90
N ALA A 232 -9.87 -19.01 -2.72
CA ALA A 232 -11.01 -18.37 -3.39
C ALA A 232 -12.06 -17.77 -2.43
N GLY A 233 -12.17 -18.29 -1.20
CA GLY A 233 -13.07 -17.77 -0.16
C GLY A 233 -12.48 -16.60 0.67
N SER A 234 -11.24 -16.19 0.41
CA SER A 234 -10.60 -15.08 1.11
C SER A 234 -11.29 -13.75 0.77
N PRO A 235 -11.41 -12.79 1.71
CA PRO A 235 -11.90 -11.45 1.40
C PRO A 235 -10.95 -10.67 0.47
N LEU A 236 -9.74 -11.17 0.19
CA LEU A 236 -8.83 -10.60 -0.79
C LEU A 236 -9.13 -11.03 -2.23
N ALA A 237 -9.90 -12.11 -2.42
CA ALA A 237 -10.30 -12.56 -3.74
C ALA A 237 -11.22 -11.52 -4.41
N GLY A 238 -11.02 -11.30 -5.70
CA GLY A 238 -11.79 -10.34 -6.49
C GLY A 238 -11.49 -8.86 -6.22
N LEU A 239 -10.62 -8.52 -5.26
CA LEU A 239 -10.22 -7.13 -5.04
C LEU A 239 -9.48 -6.58 -6.26
N PRO A 240 -9.66 -5.29 -6.63
CA PRO A 240 -8.90 -4.70 -7.73
C PRO A 240 -7.40 -4.68 -7.41
N SER A 241 -6.59 -4.92 -8.44
CA SER A 241 -5.14 -4.82 -8.41
C SER A 241 -4.65 -3.48 -8.98
N TRP A 242 -3.68 -2.90 -8.29
CA TRP A 242 -2.78 -1.85 -8.74
C TRP A 242 -1.39 -2.46 -8.93
N LEU A 243 -1.01 -2.72 -10.18
CA LEU A 243 0.23 -3.46 -10.48
C LEU A 243 1.41 -2.51 -10.70
N ALA A 244 2.47 -2.70 -9.92
CA ALA A 244 3.75 -2.02 -10.12
C ALA A 244 4.65 -2.70 -11.15
N GLY A 245 5.77 -2.04 -11.49
CA GLY A 245 6.91 -2.66 -12.16
C GLY A 245 7.15 -2.22 -13.61
N ALA A 246 6.34 -1.32 -14.18
CA ALA A 246 6.65 -0.72 -15.46
C ALA A 246 7.66 0.43 -15.32
N LYS A 247 8.40 0.72 -16.39
CA LYS A 247 9.36 1.84 -16.47
C LYS A 247 8.91 2.95 -17.42
N THR A 248 7.79 2.75 -18.10
CA THR A 248 7.23 3.66 -19.10
C THR A 248 5.71 3.54 -19.10
N LEU A 249 5.02 4.59 -19.56
CA LEU A 249 3.56 4.59 -19.74
C LEU A 249 3.11 3.42 -20.63
N ARG A 250 3.79 3.18 -21.76
CA ARG A 250 3.48 2.06 -22.65
C ARG A 250 3.57 0.72 -21.92
N GLY A 251 4.59 0.55 -21.08
CA GLY A 251 4.72 -0.65 -20.23
C GLY A 251 3.56 -0.77 -19.25
N ALA A 252 3.17 0.31 -18.59
CA ALA A 252 2.03 0.33 -17.67
C ALA A 252 0.72 0.00 -18.39
N GLN A 253 0.49 0.54 -19.59
CA GLN A 253 -0.67 0.21 -20.43
C GLN A 253 -0.70 -1.28 -20.79
N SER A 254 0.44 -1.87 -21.18
CA SER A 254 0.53 -3.32 -21.43
C SER A 254 0.26 -4.15 -20.17
N ASN A 255 0.70 -3.68 -19.00
CA ASN A 255 0.49 -4.37 -17.73
C ASN A 255 -0.99 -4.49 -17.34
N CYS A 256 -1.89 -3.69 -17.93
CA CYS A 256 -3.34 -3.83 -17.70
C CYS A 256 -3.90 -5.19 -18.13
N SER A 257 -3.20 -5.90 -19.03
CA SER A 257 -3.60 -7.23 -19.50
C SER A 257 -2.98 -8.37 -18.68
N LEU A 258 -2.17 -8.07 -17.68
CA LEU A 258 -1.59 -9.09 -16.79
C LEU A 258 -2.67 -9.67 -15.85
N PRO A 259 -2.48 -10.88 -15.33
CA PRO A 259 -3.29 -11.39 -14.23
C PRO A 259 -3.22 -10.47 -13.01
N GLY A 260 -4.33 -10.30 -12.30
CA GLY A 260 -4.36 -9.62 -11.01
C GLY A 260 -3.65 -10.43 -9.91
N LEU A 261 -3.46 -9.78 -8.75
CA LEU A 261 -2.71 -10.32 -7.62
C LEU A 261 -3.42 -11.49 -6.92
N THR A 262 -4.75 -11.56 -7.00
CA THR A 262 -5.57 -12.60 -6.34
C THR A 262 -6.56 -13.25 -7.32
N PRO A 263 -7.13 -14.42 -6.99
CA PRO A 263 -8.14 -15.05 -7.84
C PRO A 263 -9.32 -14.11 -8.13
N GLY A 264 -9.67 -13.99 -9.41
CA GLY A 264 -10.76 -13.12 -9.88
C GLY A 264 -10.46 -11.61 -9.78
N SER A 265 -9.24 -11.21 -9.40
CA SER A 265 -8.85 -9.80 -9.30
C SER A 265 -8.74 -9.13 -10.67
N PRO A 266 -9.48 -8.03 -10.92
CA PRO A 266 -9.25 -7.21 -12.09
C PRO A 266 -8.05 -6.27 -11.88
N VAL A 267 -7.20 -6.09 -12.90
CA VAL A 267 -6.19 -5.02 -12.90
C VAL A 267 -6.87 -3.71 -13.29
N THR A 268 -6.85 -2.73 -12.39
CA THR A 268 -7.56 -1.45 -12.60
C THR A 268 -6.61 -0.24 -12.62
N VAL A 269 -5.41 -0.40 -12.07
CA VAL A 269 -4.33 0.60 -12.10
C VAL A 269 -3.01 -0.11 -12.37
N THR A 270 -2.12 0.54 -13.09
CA THR A 270 -0.73 0.09 -13.29
C THR A 270 0.23 1.25 -13.07
N GLN A 271 1.31 1.03 -12.34
CA GLN A 271 2.30 2.06 -12.02
C GLN A 271 3.51 1.98 -12.94
N TYR A 272 4.06 3.14 -13.28
CA TYR A 272 5.41 3.28 -13.82
C TYR A 272 6.17 4.44 -13.18
N VAL A 273 7.49 4.28 -13.06
CA VAL A 273 8.36 5.33 -12.54
C VAL A 273 8.96 6.13 -13.68
N SER A 274 8.90 7.46 -13.60
CA SER A 274 9.54 8.35 -14.57
C SER A 274 10.09 9.60 -13.88
N ALA A 275 11.36 9.93 -14.16
CA ALA A 275 12.04 11.10 -13.60
C ALA A 275 11.96 11.22 -12.05
N GLY A 276 11.96 10.09 -11.34
CA GLY A 276 11.91 10.05 -9.88
C GLY A 276 10.54 10.33 -9.27
N LEU A 277 9.47 10.24 -10.07
CA LEU A 277 8.09 10.30 -9.63
C LEU A 277 7.33 9.06 -10.11
N ASP A 278 6.37 8.63 -9.31
CA ASP A 278 5.48 7.53 -9.59
C ASP A 278 4.24 8.04 -10.33
N TYR A 279 3.95 7.38 -11.45
CA TYR A 279 2.82 7.68 -12.32
C TYR A 279 1.93 6.46 -12.44
N ASP A 280 0.63 6.73 -12.53
CA ASP A 280 -0.39 5.70 -12.58
C ASP A 280 -1.20 5.77 -13.85
N ASN A 281 -1.34 4.62 -14.49
CA ASN A 281 -2.22 4.44 -15.62
C ASN A 281 -3.51 3.75 -15.17
N ALA A 282 -4.65 4.38 -15.42
CA ALA A 282 -5.95 3.78 -15.19
C ALA A 282 -6.25 2.75 -16.31
N CYS A 283 -6.47 1.50 -15.94
CA CYS A 283 -6.83 0.46 -16.89
C CYS A 283 -8.30 0.60 -17.34
N LYS A 284 -8.54 0.34 -18.62
CA LYS A 284 -9.90 0.22 -19.15
C LYS A 284 -10.50 -1.12 -18.69
N PRO A 285 -11.81 -1.19 -18.43
CA PRO A 285 -12.46 -2.48 -18.20
C PRO A 285 -12.18 -3.39 -19.39
N ALA A 286 -11.90 -4.67 -19.13
CA ALA A 286 -11.83 -5.65 -20.21
C ALA A 286 -13.12 -5.57 -21.04
N ALA A 287 -12.98 -5.51 -22.37
CA ALA A 287 -14.13 -5.61 -23.25
C ALA A 287 -14.81 -6.95 -22.96
N LYS A 288 -16.10 -6.90 -22.58
CA LYS A 288 -16.92 -8.10 -22.41
C LYS A 288 -17.29 -8.69 -23.75
#